data_AF-A0A7H0IPJ5-F1
#
_entry.id   AF-A0A7H0IPJ5-F1
#
_cell.length_a   1.000
_cell.length_b   1.000
_cell.length_c   1.000
_cell.angle_alpha   90.00
_cell.angle_beta   90.00
_cell.angle_gamma   90.00
#
_symmetry.space_group_name_H-M   'P 1'
#
loop_
_entity.id
_entity.type
_entity.pdbx_description
1 polymer ?
#
loop_
_entity_poly.entity_id
_entity_poly.type
_entity_poly.pdbx_seq_one_letter_code
_entity_poly.pdbx_strand_id
1 'polypeptide(L)'
;MIAYHLVYDILPGNPRRFRVLVAYKNVHGSRFGGDVKPRSMVLNGAGQLVIPGGKVEAADEITGGRTEFFEETGIDLRDLAVRQQMGCMRDAWFYAIDEEAKAYCVYQQVQDVMLVQRVGNDNIQGRGQLPLDEELHHMEVHDASDAWGRFRAVWPNELKSDWRGDQYRQLTRGQKDKAEQKARASYGWYRTAVEQLTKSLSTTPPAPTRT
;
A
#
# COMPACT_ATOMS: atom_id res chain seq x y z
N MET A 1 4.14 -11.40 -11.63
CA MET A 1 3.72 -11.70 -10.24
C MET A 1 2.87 -10.53 -9.75
N ILE A 2 2.09 -10.70 -8.69
CA ILE A 2 1.41 -9.57 -8.03
C ILE A 2 2.01 -9.43 -6.63
N ALA A 3 2.52 -8.25 -6.28
CA ALA A 3 3.16 -8.02 -4.99
C ALA A 3 2.66 -6.73 -4.34
N TYR A 4 2.15 -6.85 -3.11
CA TYR A 4 1.72 -5.75 -2.26
C TYR A 4 2.74 -5.49 -1.16
N HIS A 5 3.01 -4.24 -0.82
CA HIS A 5 3.98 -3.88 0.21
C HIS A 5 3.29 -3.24 1.42
N LEU A 6 3.13 -4.03 2.48
CA LEU A 6 2.54 -3.59 3.74
C LEU A 6 3.64 -3.13 4.70
N VAL A 7 3.74 -1.81 4.89
CA VAL A 7 4.61 -1.20 5.91
C VAL A 7 3.82 -1.07 7.21
N TYR A 8 4.42 -1.43 8.34
CA TYR A 8 3.76 -1.34 9.64
C TYR A 8 4.71 -1.12 10.83
N ASP A 9 4.17 -0.65 11.93
CA ASP A 9 4.86 -0.54 13.23
C ASP A 9 3.95 -0.91 14.41
N ILE A 10 4.49 -1.05 15.62
CA ILE A 10 3.74 -1.43 16.83
C ILE A 10 3.56 -0.22 17.74
N LEU A 11 2.36 -0.02 18.27
CA LEU A 11 2.08 1.08 19.19
C LEU A 11 2.66 0.83 20.59
N PRO A 12 3.24 1.85 21.24
CA PRO A 12 3.59 1.78 22.65
C PRO A 12 2.36 1.46 23.52
N GLY A 13 2.52 0.55 24.49
CA GLY A 13 1.48 0.23 25.48
C GLY A 13 0.53 -0.91 25.12
N ASN A 14 0.51 -1.39 23.86
CA ASN A 14 -0.16 -2.65 23.51
C ASN A 14 0.61 -3.38 22.39
N PRO A 15 1.41 -4.42 22.71
CA PRO A 15 2.22 -5.13 21.72
C PRO A 15 1.40 -5.89 20.67
N ARG A 16 0.08 -6.04 20.88
CA ARG A 16 -0.84 -6.65 19.90
C ARG A 16 -1.49 -5.63 18.96
N ARG A 17 -1.28 -4.32 19.15
CA ARG A 17 -1.77 -3.28 18.25
C ARG A 17 -0.64 -2.75 17.37
N PHE A 18 -0.88 -2.74 16.07
CA PHE A 18 0.05 -2.22 15.09
C PHE A 18 -0.66 -1.29 14.12
N ARG A 19 0.08 -0.32 13.60
CA ARG A 19 -0.40 0.60 12.58
C ARG A 19 0.16 0.20 11.23
N VAL A 20 -0.64 0.35 10.18
CA VAL A 20 -0.26 0.03 8.81
C VAL A 20 -0.31 1.28 7.95
N LEU A 21 0.58 1.35 6.97
CA LEU A 21 0.60 2.38 5.94
C LEU A 21 -0.16 1.91 4.71
N VAL A 22 -1.10 2.73 4.25
CA VAL A 22 -1.97 2.47 3.11
C VAL A 22 -2.18 3.77 2.35
N ALA A 23 -2.77 3.73 1.15
CA ALA A 23 -2.89 4.93 0.32
C ALA A 23 -4.20 5.00 -0.44
N TYR A 24 -4.66 6.20 -0.76
CA TYR A 24 -5.73 6.39 -1.71
C TYR A 24 -5.19 6.48 -3.12
N LYS A 25 -5.75 5.66 -4.01
CA LYS A 25 -5.41 5.64 -5.43
C LYS A 25 -6.13 6.77 -6.17
N ASN A 26 -5.43 7.51 -7.02
CA ASN A 26 -6.04 8.49 -7.89
C ASN A 26 -7.07 7.83 -8.84
N VAL A 27 -8.03 8.62 -9.32
CA VAL A 27 -9.00 8.12 -10.31
C VAL A 27 -8.37 8.04 -11.71
N HIS A 28 -7.52 9.01 -12.01
CA HIS A 28 -6.77 9.14 -13.25
C HIS A 28 -5.30 9.33 -12.93
N GLY A 29 -4.41 8.82 -13.79
CA GLY A 29 -2.98 9.01 -13.64
C GLY A 29 -2.29 9.03 -15.00
N SER A 30 -1.16 9.73 -15.09
CA SER A 30 -0.38 9.83 -16.32
C SER A 30 0.98 9.17 -16.29
N ARG A 31 1.34 8.47 -15.22
CA ARG A 31 2.64 7.79 -15.12
C ARG A 31 2.48 6.47 -14.36
N PHE A 32 3.06 5.41 -14.91
CA PHE A 32 3.14 4.06 -14.32
C PHE A 32 4.51 3.49 -14.66
N GLY A 33 5.34 3.15 -13.65
CA GLY A 33 6.66 2.55 -13.90
C GLY A 33 7.58 3.37 -14.82
N GLY A 34 7.39 4.69 -14.87
CA GLY A 34 8.15 5.60 -15.75
C GLY A 34 7.54 5.85 -17.15
N ASP A 35 6.59 5.03 -17.60
CA ASP A 35 5.87 5.26 -18.85
C ASP A 35 4.75 6.30 -18.67
N VAL A 36 4.74 7.33 -19.51
CA VAL A 36 3.63 8.28 -19.54
C VAL A 36 2.41 7.63 -20.18
N LYS A 37 1.31 7.53 -19.44
CA LYS A 37 0.00 7.08 -19.94
C LYS A 37 -0.93 8.29 -20.13
N PRO A 38 -1.99 8.17 -20.95
CA PRO A 38 -2.96 9.25 -21.09
C PRO A 38 -3.59 9.60 -19.74
N ARG A 39 -3.61 10.89 -19.39
CA ARG A 39 -4.31 11.43 -18.20
C ARG A 39 -5.79 11.07 -18.12
N SER A 40 -6.39 10.61 -19.21
CA SER A 40 -7.79 10.13 -19.26
C SER A 40 -7.96 8.67 -18.84
N MET A 41 -6.87 7.90 -18.69
CA MET A 41 -6.94 6.50 -18.29
C MET A 41 -7.45 6.40 -16.85
N VAL A 42 -8.48 5.58 -16.64
CA VAL A 42 -9.03 5.31 -15.30
C VAL A 42 -8.24 4.19 -14.65
N LEU A 43 -7.80 4.40 -13.42
CA LEU A 43 -6.96 3.46 -12.70
C LEU A 43 -7.77 2.33 -12.08
N ASN A 44 -7.14 1.17 -11.93
CA ASN A 44 -7.76 0.07 -11.18
C ASN A 44 -7.78 0.46 -9.69
N GLY A 45 -8.93 0.32 -9.04
CA GLY A 45 -9.09 0.78 -7.65
C GLY A 45 -9.21 2.31 -7.52
N ALA A 46 -9.59 3.01 -8.60
CA ALA A 46 -9.81 4.45 -8.64
C ALA A 46 -10.57 4.99 -7.41
N GLY A 47 -9.93 5.92 -6.69
CA GLY A 47 -10.48 6.60 -5.51
C GLY A 47 -10.55 5.73 -4.24
N GLN A 48 -10.10 4.48 -4.29
CA GLN A 48 -10.18 3.54 -3.18
C GLN A 48 -8.91 3.57 -2.32
N LEU A 49 -9.06 3.11 -1.08
CA LEU A 49 -7.92 2.82 -0.20
C LEU A 49 -7.28 1.50 -0.64
N VAL A 50 -5.96 1.49 -0.79
CA VAL A 50 -5.16 0.36 -1.29
C VAL A 50 -3.90 0.15 -0.44
N ILE A 51 -3.37 -1.07 -0.46
CA ILE A 51 -1.97 -1.32 -0.10
C ILE A 51 -1.16 -1.02 -1.36
N PRO A 52 -0.05 -0.25 -1.28
CA PRO A 52 0.80 -0.04 -2.44
C PRO A 52 1.26 -1.35 -3.04
N GLY A 53 1.13 -1.50 -4.35
CA GLY A 53 1.35 -2.79 -4.98
C GLY A 53 0.61 -3.00 -6.29
N GLY A 54 1.11 -3.95 -7.05
CA GLY A 54 0.67 -4.15 -8.40
C GLY A 54 1.28 -5.37 -9.07
N LYS A 55 1.14 -5.40 -10.39
CA LYS A 55 1.69 -6.47 -11.22
C LYS A 55 3.10 -6.07 -11.63
N VAL A 56 4.05 -6.79 -11.07
CA VAL A 56 5.49 -6.55 -11.28
C VAL A 56 6.18 -7.77 -11.88
N GLU A 57 7.22 -7.48 -12.66
CA GLU A 57 8.23 -8.44 -13.07
C GLU A 57 9.47 -8.23 -12.20
N ALA A 58 9.75 -9.19 -11.32
CA ALA A 58 10.88 -9.15 -10.39
C ALA A 58 11.40 -10.57 -10.18
N ALA A 59 12.65 -10.67 -9.71
CA ALA A 59 13.30 -11.95 -9.42
C ALA A 59 12.64 -12.70 -8.26
N ASP A 60 12.08 -11.97 -7.29
CA ASP A 60 11.44 -12.50 -6.08
C ASP A 60 10.35 -11.55 -5.55
N GLU A 61 9.53 -12.06 -4.65
CA GLU A 61 8.36 -11.39 -4.08
C GLU A 61 8.73 -10.09 -3.36
N ILE A 62 9.82 -10.09 -2.59
CA ILE A 62 10.27 -8.94 -1.80
C ILE A 62 10.75 -7.83 -2.73
N THR A 63 11.58 -8.17 -3.72
CA THR A 63 12.02 -7.23 -4.75
C THR A 63 10.82 -6.67 -5.52
N GLY A 64 9.84 -7.51 -5.85
CA GLY A 64 8.60 -7.10 -6.49
C GLY A 64 7.83 -6.08 -5.66
N GLY A 65 7.54 -6.39 -4.40
CA GLY A 65 6.80 -5.47 -3.53
C GLY A 65 7.55 -4.17 -3.27
N ARG A 66 8.88 -4.20 -3.12
CA ARG A 66 9.69 -2.97 -2.96
C ARG A 66 9.71 -2.12 -4.22
N THR A 67 9.71 -2.75 -5.40
CA THR A 67 9.66 -2.03 -6.68
C THR A 67 8.34 -1.30 -6.84
N GLU A 68 7.21 -1.98 -6.61
CA GLU A 68 5.89 -1.34 -6.64
C GLU A 68 5.74 -0.24 -5.57
N PHE A 69 6.23 -0.48 -4.35
CA PHE A 69 6.23 0.54 -3.32
C PHE A 69 7.04 1.78 -3.74
N PHE A 70 8.20 1.58 -4.36
CA PHE A 70 9.01 2.67 -4.90
C PHE A 70 8.30 3.41 -6.03
N GLU A 71 7.67 2.70 -6.97
CA GLU A 71 6.93 3.30 -8.08
C GLU A 71 5.81 4.22 -7.57
N GLU A 72 5.02 3.75 -6.61
CA GLU A 72 3.86 4.51 -6.12
C GLU A 72 4.21 5.61 -5.08
N THR A 73 5.32 5.48 -4.36
CA THR A 73 5.65 6.39 -3.23
C THR A 73 6.97 7.16 -3.38
N GLY A 74 7.82 6.77 -4.32
CA GLY A 74 9.19 7.27 -4.46
C GLY A 74 10.15 6.82 -3.35
N ILE A 75 9.74 5.98 -2.40
CA ILE A 75 10.65 5.50 -1.33
C ILE A 75 11.33 4.22 -1.79
N ASP A 76 12.62 4.30 -2.12
CA ASP A 76 13.38 3.13 -2.60
C ASP A 76 13.86 2.23 -1.47
N LEU A 77 12.98 1.35 -0.97
CA LEU A 77 13.33 0.38 0.06
C LEU A 77 14.25 -0.76 -0.44
N ARG A 78 14.67 -0.76 -1.70
CA ARG A 78 15.71 -1.67 -2.20
C ARG A 78 17.10 -1.18 -1.75
N ASP A 79 17.27 0.13 -1.62
CA ASP A 79 18.46 0.76 -1.08
C ASP A 79 18.55 0.57 0.45
N LEU A 80 19.72 0.13 0.93
CA LEU A 80 19.97 -0.06 2.35
C LEU A 80 19.97 1.27 3.14
N ALA A 81 20.53 2.34 2.59
CA ALA A 81 20.58 3.63 3.24
C ALA A 81 19.17 4.22 3.44
N VAL A 82 18.30 4.06 2.43
CA VAL A 82 16.89 4.45 2.52
C VAL A 82 16.17 3.62 3.59
N ARG A 83 16.38 2.29 3.64
CA ARG A 83 15.81 1.45 4.71
C ARG A 83 16.24 1.89 6.10
N GLN A 84 17.51 2.25 6.27
CA GLN A 84 18.01 2.79 7.54
C GLN A 84 17.36 4.13 7.88
N GLN A 85 17.22 5.03 6.91
CA GLN A 85 16.55 6.32 7.08
C GLN A 85 15.07 6.17 7.46
N MET A 86 14.38 5.18 6.87
CA MET A 86 12.97 4.87 7.18
C MET A 86 12.80 4.09 8.50
N GLY A 87 13.91 3.75 9.18
CA GLY A 87 13.88 3.01 10.44
C GLY A 87 13.36 1.58 10.27
N CYS A 88 13.70 0.89 9.17
CA CYS A 88 13.35 -0.52 9.01
C CYS A 88 14.00 -1.37 10.12
N MET A 89 13.18 -2.12 10.86
CA MET A 89 13.61 -2.85 12.06
C MET A 89 14.20 -4.23 11.75
N ARG A 90 13.83 -4.79 10.60
CA ARG A 90 14.24 -6.12 10.13
C ARG A 90 14.14 -6.19 8.61
N ASP A 91 14.74 -7.21 8.03
CA ASP A 91 14.47 -7.53 6.62
C ASP A 91 13.00 -7.87 6.43
N ALA A 92 12.53 -7.60 5.21
CA ALA A 92 11.16 -7.90 4.82
C ALA A 92 10.96 -9.42 4.71
N TRP A 93 9.72 -9.85 4.91
CA TRP A 93 9.26 -11.22 4.61
C TRP A 93 7.99 -11.10 3.78
N PHE A 94 7.52 -12.22 3.24
CA PHE A 94 6.29 -12.23 2.46
C PHE A 94 5.37 -13.38 2.87
N TYR A 95 4.12 -13.28 2.43
CA TYR A 95 3.12 -14.34 2.53
C TYR A 95 2.36 -14.43 1.22
N ALA A 96 2.07 -15.65 0.75
CA ALA A 96 1.23 -15.87 -0.41
C ALA A 96 -0.22 -15.56 -0.07
N ILE A 97 -0.80 -14.57 -0.74
CA ILE A 97 -2.23 -14.30 -0.68
C ILE A 97 -2.99 -15.32 -1.54
N ASP A 98 -2.42 -15.64 -2.70
CA ASP A 98 -2.94 -16.60 -3.67
C ASP A 98 -1.77 -17.21 -4.44
N GLU A 99 -1.51 -18.51 -4.24
CA GLU A 99 -0.41 -19.20 -4.89
C GLU A 99 -0.63 -19.41 -6.39
N GLU A 100 -1.88 -19.64 -6.81
CA GLU A 100 -2.23 -19.88 -8.22
C GLU A 100 -2.07 -18.59 -9.03
N ALA A 101 -2.58 -17.47 -8.49
CA ALA A 101 -2.44 -16.16 -9.10
C ALA A 101 -1.03 -15.56 -8.92
N LYS A 102 -0.15 -16.21 -8.16
CA LYS A 102 1.17 -15.68 -7.74
C LYS A 102 1.03 -14.27 -7.14
N ALA A 103 0.12 -14.14 -6.17
CA ALA A 103 -0.14 -12.90 -5.45
C ALA A 103 0.42 -12.99 -4.03
N TYR A 104 1.22 -11.99 -3.65
CA TYR A 104 1.96 -11.97 -2.39
C TYR A 104 1.80 -10.64 -1.66
N CYS A 105 1.82 -10.69 -0.33
CA CYS A 105 2.03 -9.52 0.51
C CYS A 105 3.45 -9.58 1.07
N VAL A 106 4.24 -8.56 0.81
CA VAL A 106 5.53 -8.25 1.42
C VAL A 106 5.28 -7.37 2.64
N TYR A 107 5.96 -7.67 3.73
CA TYR A 107 5.81 -6.97 5.00
C TYR A 107 7.13 -6.33 5.38
N GLN A 108 7.07 -5.05 5.76
CA GLN A 108 8.23 -4.31 6.25
C GLN A 108 7.88 -3.69 7.60
N GLN A 109 8.53 -4.15 8.66
CA GLN A 109 8.44 -3.51 9.97
C GLN A 109 9.33 -2.26 9.99
N VAL A 110 8.78 -1.15 10.48
CA VAL A 110 9.49 0.11 10.69
C VAL A 110 9.36 0.58 12.13
N GLN A 111 10.23 1.51 12.51
CA GLN A 111 10.28 2.09 13.85
C GLN A 111 9.19 3.17 14.04
N ASP A 112 8.90 3.93 12.99
CA ASP A 112 7.83 4.93 12.96
C ASP A 112 7.18 4.97 11.56
N VAL A 113 5.98 4.41 11.44
CA VAL A 113 5.23 4.38 10.18
C VAL A 113 4.76 5.79 9.77
N MET A 114 4.63 6.72 10.71
CA MET A 114 4.25 8.11 10.41
C MET A 114 5.35 8.87 9.68
N LEU A 115 6.63 8.53 9.95
CA LEU A 115 7.76 9.05 9.18
C LEU A 115 7.64 8.62 7.72
N VAL A 116 7.38 7.33 7.47
CA VAL A 116 7.22 6.80 6.11
C VAL A 116 6.04 7.46 5.40
N GLN A 117 4.90 7.64 6.10
CA GLN A 117 3.75 8.37 5.57
C GLN A 117 4.11 9.79 5.14
N ARG A 118 4.84 10.53 5.97
CA ARG A 118 5.23 11.92 5.68
C ARG A 118 6.12 11.98 4.44
N VAL A 119 7.18 11.17 4.39
CA VAL A 119 8.13 11.15 3.27
C VAL A 119 7.44 10.74 1.98
N GLY A 120 6.58 9.72 2.02
CA GLY A 120 5.83 9.27 0.85
C GLY A 120 4.88 10.34 0.33
N ASN A 121 4.16 11.03 1.21
CA ASN A 121 3.29 12.14 0.82
C ASN A 121 4.07 13.35 0.25
N ASP A 122 5.25 13.67 0.77
CA ASP A 122 6.09 14.73 0.21
C ASP A 122 6.54 14.38 -1.24
N ASN A 123 6.86 13.11 -1.51
CA ASN A 123 7.16 12.63 -2.86
C ASN A 123 5.94 12.70 -3.78
N ILE A 124 4.80 12.15 -3.35
CA ILE A 124 3.54 12.15 -4.12
C ILE A 124 3.09 13.58 -4.48
N GLN A 125 3.31 14.54 -3.58
CA GLN A 125 2.93 15.95 -3.79
C GLN A 125 3.99 16.76 -4.55
N GLY A 126 5.07 16.14 -5.03
CA GLY A 126 6.11 16.80 -5.82
C GLY A 126 6.98 17.75 -5.00
N ARG A 127 7.01 17.59 -3.68
CA ARG A 127 7.95 18.27 -2.78
C ARG A 127 9.24 17.47 -2.59
N GLY A 128 9.21 16.19 -2.96
CA GLY A 128 10.38 15.32 -3.04
C GLY A 128 11.22 15.54 -4.30
N GLN A 129 12.35 14.85 -4.38
CA GLN A 129 13.31 14.96 -5.50
C GLN A 129 13.00 14.00 -6.66
N LEU A 130 11.92 13.25 -6.58
CA LEU A 130 11.54 12.26 -7.58
C LEU A 130 10.46 12.80 -8.50
N PRO A 131 10.40 12.36 -9.77
CA PRO A 131 9.31 12.71 -10.64
C PRO A 131 7.97 12.33 -10.01
N LEU A 132 6.98 13.23 -10.11
CA LEU A 132 5.61 12.99 -9.67
C LEU A 132 5.09 11.68 -10.28
N ASP A 133 4.79 10.70 -9.43
CA ASP A 133 3.90 9.61 -9.78
C ASP A 133 2.45 10.05 -9.46
N GLU A 134 1.54 9.80 -10.40
CA GLU A 134 0.15 10.22 -10.30
C GLU A 134 -0.77 9.04 -9.95
N GLU A 135 -0.24 7.91 -9.48
CA GLU A 135 -1.02 6.75 -9.08
C GLU A 135 -1.64 6.93 -7.69
N LEU A 136 -0.92 7.49 -6.73
CA LEU A 136 -1.42 7.76 -5.38
C LEU A 136 -1.77 9.23 -5.19
N HIS A 137 -2.86 9.48 -4.47
CA HIS A 137 -3.24 10.83 -4.04
C HIS A 137 -2.58 11.20 -2.72
N HIS A 138 -2.69 10.30 -1.75
CA HIS A 138 -2.05 10.45 -0.45
C HIS A 138 -2.06 9.13 0.32
N MET A 139 -1.10 9.00 1.24
CA MET A 139 -0.94 7.90 2.18
C MET A 139 -1.52 8.24 3.55
N GLU A 140 -2.11 7.23 4.19
CA GLU A 140 -2.65 7.27 5.55
C GLU A 140 -2.11 6.11 6.37
N VAL A 141 -1.91 6.40 7.66
CA VAL A 141 -1.65 5.40 8.67
C VAL A 141 -2.93 5.10 9.43
N HIS A 142 -3.24 3.82 9.58
CA HIS A 142 -4.39 3.34 10.34
C HIS A 142 -3.99 2.28 11.34
N ASP A 143 -4.73 2.19 12.45
CA ASP A 143 -4.70 0.97 13.26
C ASP A 143 -5.18 -0.20 12.39
N ALA A 144 -4.44 -1.30 12.38
CA ALA A 144 -4.75 -2.43 11.53
C ALA A 144 -6.11 -3.06 11.83
N SER A 145 -6.58 -2.98 13.07
CA SER A 145 -7.90 -3.45 13.50
C SER A 145 -9.04 -2.57 13.00
N ASP A 146 -8.80 -1.26 12.83
CA ASP A 146 -9.79 -0.30 12.35
C ASP A 146 -9.80 -0.14 10.83
N ALA A 147 -8.64 -0.30 10.19
CA ALA A 147 -8.51 -0.14 8.75
C ALA A 147 -9.36 -1.14 7.97
N TRP A 148 -9.73 -2.29 8.54
CA TRP A 148 -10.70 -3.20 7.92
C TRP A 148 -12.04 -2.50 7.60
N GLY A 149 -12.51 -1.60 8.46
CA GLY A 149 -13.75 -0.85 8.21
C GLY A 149 -13.62 0.20 7.10
N ARG A 150 -12.38 0.52 6.70
CA ARG A 150 -12.03 1.59 5.74
C ARG A 150 -11.64 1.06 4.36
N PHE A 151 -11.10 -0.16 4.27
CA PHE A 151 -10.84 -0.86 3.01
C PHE A 151 -12.12 -1.41 2.35
N ARG A 152 -13.21 -0.67 2.38
CA ARG A 152 -14.49 -1.10 1.79
C ARG A 152 -14.71 -0.43 0.44
N ALA A 153 -15.72 -0.91 -0.29
CA ALA A 153 -16.25 -0.16 -1.41
C ALA A 153 -16.62 1.25 -0.94
N VAL A 154 -16.15 2.28 -1.66
CA VAL A 154 -16.47 3.68 -1.36
C VAL A 154 -17.98 3.89 -1.47
N TRP A 155 -18.58 4.46 -0.42
CA TRP A 155 -20.01 4.72 -0.39
C TRP A 155 -20.33 6.04 -1.11
N PRO A 156 -21.52 6.15 -1.75
CA PRO A 156 -21.90 7.37 -2.46
C PRO A 156 -21.88 8.65 -1.63
N ASN A 157 -22.03 8.56 -0.31
CA ASN A 157 -21.94 9.70 0.60
C ASN A 157 -20.49 10.14 0.90
N GLU A 158 -19.51 9.26 0.75
CA GLU A 158 -18.08 9.57 0.87
C GLU A 158 -17.55 10.29 -0.39
N LEU A 159 -18.36 10.35 -1.46
CA LEU A 159 -18.05 10.97 -2.75
C LEU A 159 -18.68 12.36 -2.93
N LYS A 160 -19.12 13.01 -1.85
CA LYS A 160 -19.98 14.21 -1.97
C LYS A 160 -19.23 15.53 -2.13
N SER A 161 -17.97 15.66 -1.71
CA SER A 161 -17.31 16.97 -1.72
C SER A 161 -15.78 16.97 -1.57
N ASP A 162 -15.10 15.83 -1.75
CA ASP A 162 -13.64 15.76 -1.77
C ASP A 162 -13.11 15.39 -3.17
N TRP A 163 -11.79 15.43 -3.36
CA TRP A 163 -11.14 15.14 -4.65
C TRP A 163 -11.59 13.79 -5.25
N ARG A 164 -11.86 12.79 -4.38
CA ARG A 164 -12.39 11.48 -4.78
C ARG A 164 -13.78 11.64 -5.34
N GLY A 165 -14.66 12.33 -4.64
CA GLY A 165 -16.00 12.65 -5.11
C GLY A 165 -16.01 13.34 -6.47
N ASP A 166 -15.19 14.37 -6.63
CA ASP A 166 -15.16 15.20 -7.83
C ASP A 166 -14.70 14.41 -9.06
N GLN A 167 -13.65 13.59 -8.94
CA GLN A 167 -13.16 12.76 -10.03
C GLN A 167 -14.05 11.52 -10.27
N TYR A 168 -14.49 10.84 -9.21
CA TYR A 168 -15.27 9.61 -9.32
C TYR A 168 -16.65 9.84 -9.94
N ARG A 169 -17.26 11.02 -9.73
CA ARG A 169 -18.55 11.35 -10.35
C ARG A 169 -18.48 11.42 -11.88
N GLN A 170 -17.31 11.75 -12.44
CA GLN A 170 -17.07 11.85 -13.88
C GLN A 170 -16.94 10.49 -14.56
N LEU A 171 -16.80 9.40 -13.79
CA LEU A 171 -16.73 8.05 -14.32
C LEU A 171 -18.08 7.59 -14.91
N THR A 172 -18.01 6.86 -16.02
CA THR A 172 -19.14 6.12 -16.59
C THR A 172 -19.60 5.02 -15.63
N ARG A 173 -20.83 4.51 -15.80
CA ARG A 173 -21.36 3.41 -14.97
C ARG A 173 -20.45 2.18 -14.98
N GLY A 174 -19.99 1.74 -16.16
CA GLY A 174 -19.11 0.58 -16.26
C GLY A 174 -17.75 0.78 -15.60
N GLN A 175 -17.21 2.01 -15.59
CA GLN A 175 -15.98 2.34 -14.86
C GLN A 175 -16.19 2.29 -13.35
N LYS A 176 -17.35 2.75 -12.85
CA LYS A 176 -17.72 2.64 -11.43
C LYS A 176 -17.87 1.18 -11.01
N ASP A 177 -18.56 0.37 -11.80
CA ASP A 177 -18.73 -1.06 -11.52
C ASP A 177 -17.37 -1.79 -11.43
N LYS A 178 -16.44 -1.47 -12.34
CA LYS A 178 -15.07 -2.01 -12.33
C LYS A 178 -14.27 -1.52 -11.11
N ALA A 179 -14.39 -0.24 -10.74
CA ALA A 179 -13.73 0.32 -9.57
C ALA A 179 -14.23 -0.37 -8.28
N GLU A 180 -15.53 -0.59 -8.16
CA GLU A 180 -16.15 -1.32 -7.04
C GLU A 180 -15.70 -2.78 -6.98
N GLN A 181 -15.65 -3.48 -8.12
CA GLN A 181 -15.13 -4.85 -8.17
C GLN A 181 -13.69 -4.92 -7.69
N LYS A 182 -12.84 -3.98 -8.12
CA LYS A 182 -11.43 -3.91 -7.71
C LYS A 182 -11.29 -3.53 -6.24
N ALA A 183 -12.12 -2.62 -5.73
CA ALA A 183 -12.17 -2.30 -4.30
C ALA A 183 -12.41 -3.54 -3.43
N ARG A 184 -13.38 -4.38 -3.84
CA ARG A 184 -13.67 -5.64 -3.13
C ARG A 184 -12.49 -6.62 -3.15
N ALA A 185 -11.75 -6.68 -4.25
CA ALA A 185 -10.54 -7.50 -4.34
C ALA A 185 -9.42 -6.96 -3.43
N SER A 186 -9.14 -5.66 -3.48
CA SER A 186 -8.18 -4.99 -2.61
C SER A 186 -8.53 -5.14 -1.13
N TYR A 187 -9.82 -5.10 -0.78
CA TYR A 187 -10.31 -5.40 0.57
C TYR A 187 -9.94 -6.81 1.01
N GLY A 188 -10.26 -7.81 0.18
CA GLY A 188 -9.96 -9.21 0.49
C GLY A 188 -8.48 -9.43 0.75
N TRP A 189 -7.63 -8.84 -0.09
CA TRP A 189 -6.17 -8.91 0.05
C TRP A 189 -5.67 -8.18 1.30
N TYR A 190 -6.17 -6.98 1.59
CA TYR A 190 -5.82 -6.25 2.81
C TYR A 190 -6.18 -7.04 4.06
N ARG A 191 -7.37 -7.62 4.11
CA ARG A 191 -7.81 -8.46 5.24
C ARG A 191 -6.87 -9.65 5.44
N THR A 192 -6.60 -10.40 4.37
CA THR A 192 -5.66 -11.54 4.43
C THR A 192 -4.30 -11.09 4.92
N ALA A 193 -3.77 -9.97 4.43
CA ALA A 193 -2.47 -9.47 4.83
C ALA A 193 -2.39 -9.14 6.32
N VAL A 194 -3.36 -8.40 6.85
CA VAL A 194 -3.39 -8.02 8.27
C VAL A 194 -3.63 -9.21 9.20
N GLU A 195 -4.47 -10.16 8.80
CA GLU A 195 -4.69 -11.40 9.56
C GLU A 195 -3.38 -12.20 9.70
N GLN A 196 -2.61 -12.30 8.63
CA GLN A 196 -1.31 -12.99 8.63
C GLN A 196 -0.27 -12.23 9.45
N LEU A 197 -0.23 -10.91 9.33
CA LEU A 197 0.64 -10.07 10.14
C LEU A 197 0.37 -10.29 11.65
N THR A 198 -0.90 -10.27 12.05
CA THR A 198 -1.32 -10.52 13.44
C THR A 198 -0.86 -11.90 13.93
N LYS A 199 -1.04 -12.95 13.10
CA LYS A 199 -0.60 -14.31 13.43
C LYS A 199 0.92 -14.38 13.63
N SER A 200 1.69 -13.82 12.70
CA SER A 200 3.17 -13.86 12.73
C SER A 200 3.78 -13.15 13.95
N LEU A 201 3.11 -12.13 14.48
CA LEU A 201 3.54 -11.40 15.68
C LEU A 201 3.06 -12.05 16.98
N SER A 202 2.03 -12.91 16.91
CA SER A 202 1.55 -13.68 18.07
C SER A 202 2.38 -14.93 18.37
N THR A 203 3.11 -15.43 17.37
CA THR A 203 4.16 -16.42 17.57
C THR A 203 5.41 -15.71 18.08
N THR A 204 5.70 -15.84 19.37
CA THR A 204 6.94 -15.38 20.00
C THR A 204 8.14 -15.74 19.09
N PRO A 205 9.08 -14.80 18.80
CA PRO A 205 10.31 -15.17 18.11
C PRO A 205 10.99 -16.29 18.89
N PRO A 206 11.61 -17.30 18.25
CA PRO A 206 12.46 -18.23 18.98
C PRO A 206 13.47 -17.40 19.77
N ALA A 207 13.60 -17.70 21.07
CA ALA A 207 14.55 -17.02 21.93
C ALA A 207 15.93 -17.04 21.24
N PRO A 208 16.68 -15.92 21.25
CA PRO A 208 18.01 -15.90 20.67
C PRO A 208 18.84 -16.98 21.37
N THR A 209 19.25 -17.99 20.62
CA THR A 209 20.21 -18.99 21.09
C THR A 209 21.50 -18.24 21.39
N ARG A 210 21.84 -18.13 22.68
CA ARG A 210 23.18 -17.71 23.09
C ARG A 210 24.15 -18.82 22.68
N THR A 211 25.02 -18.53 21.71
CA THR A 211 26.29 -19.25 21.50
C THR A 211 27.43 -18.38 21.98
#